data_AF-A0A1M5FK11-F1
#
_entry.id   AF-A0A1M5FK11-F1
#
_cell.length_a   1.000
_cell.length_b   1.000
_cell.length_c   1.000
_cell.angle_alpha   90.00
_cell.angle_beta   90.00
_cell.angle_gamma   90.00
#
_symmetry.space_group_name_H-M   'P 1'
#
loop_
_entity.id
_entity.type
_entity.pdbx_description
1 polymer ?
#
loop_
_entity_poly.entity_id
_entity_poly.type
_entity_poly.pdbx_seq_one_letter_code
_entity_poly.pdbx_strand_id
1 'polypeptide(L)'
;MLKKNSIEEMFTPQIAIAPGADNRENISASQMGLTFFISHVDGMKLISHSGSQNGFLSHIYLAPSQNMAYVAAYNTAGETRTLDRELKEYIIENIFTTEE
;
A
#
# COMPACT_ATOMS: atom_id res chain seq x y z
N MET A 1 -20.32 -0.12 -8.26
CA MET A 1 -19.06 0.66 -8.22
C MET A 1 -19.27 1.91 -7.39
N LEU A 2 -18.23 2.40 -6.72
CA LEU A 2 -18.27 3.66 -5.96
C LEU A 2 -18.17 4.87 -6.90
N LYS A 3 -18.70 6.02 -6.48
CA LYS A 3 -18.48 7.30 -7.19
C LYS A 3 -17.01 7.69 -7.04
N LYS A 4 -16.44 8.33 -8.07
CA LYS A 4 -15.06 8.83 -8.05
C LYS A 4 -14.76 9.64 -6.78
N ASN A 5 -15.63 10.58 -6.44
CA ASN A 5 -15.47 11.45 -5.27
C ASN A 5 -15.44 10.66 -3.95
N SER A 6 -16.17 9.54 -3.85
CA SER A 6 -16.13 8.68 -2.67
C SER A 6 -14.78 7.95 -2.53
N ILE A 7 -14.19 7.53 -3.65
CA ILE A 7 -12.85 6.91 -3.64
C ILE A 7 -11.79 7.96 -3.25
N GLU A 8 -11.88 9.16 -3.80
CA GLU A 8 -10.96 10.26 -3.46
C GLU A 8 -11.05 10.67 -1.98
N GLU A 9 -12.26 10.68 -1.43
CA GLU A 9 -12.50 10.91 0.00
C GLU A 9 -11.79 9.85 0.86
N MET A 10 -11.89 8.57 0.49
CA MET A 10 -11.22 7.49 1.22
C MET A 10 -9.70 7.64 1.27
N PHE A 11 -9.11 8.27 0.25
CA PHE A 11 -7.68 8.48 0.12
C PHE A 11 -7.22 9.83 0.69
N THR A 12 -8.10 10.59 1.33
CA THR A 12 -7.77 11.86 1.98
C THR A 12 -7.22 11.61 3.38
N PRO A 13 -6.03 12.11 3.74
CA PRO A 13 -5.45 11.91 5.08
C PRO A 13 -6.40 12.39 6.19
N GLN A 14 -6.68 11.50 7.15
CA GLN A 14 -7.49 11.78 8.33
C GLN A 14 -6.64 11.83 9.61
N ILE A 15 -5.60 10.99 9.68
CA ILE A 15 -4.73 10.89 10.83
C ILE A 15 -3.29 10.61 10.41
N ALA A 16 -2.33 11.16 11.15
CA ALA A 16 -0.91 10.84 10.99
C ALA A 16 -0.55 9.55 11.72
N ILE A 17 0.33 8.75 11.12
CA ILE A 17 0.89 7.55 11.73
C ILE A 17 2.24 7.93 12.34
N ALA A 18 2.40 7.70 13.64
CA ALA A 18 3.68 7.94 14.29
C ALA A 18 4.76 7.01 13.71
N PRO A 19 6.01 7.48 13.54
CA PRO A 19 7.10 6.62 13.13
C PRO A 19 7.23 5.40 14.06
N GLY A 20 7.31 4.19 13.49
CA GLY A 20 7.40 2.94 14.27
C GLY A 20 6.10 2.48 14.95
N ALA A 21 4.96 3.11 14.65
CA ALA A 21 3.65 2.63 15.13
C ALA A 21 3.19 1.36 14.39
N ASP A 22 3.61 1.17 13.13
CA ASP A 22 3.42 -0.07 12.37
C ASP A 22 4.79 -0.69 12.07
N ASN A 23 5.11 -1.76 12.79
CA ASN A 23 6.37 -2.48 12.68
C ASN A 23 6.28 -3.70 11.75
N ARG A 24 5.19 -3.88 10.99
CA ARG A 24 4.92 -5.15 10.32
C ARG A 24 4.70 -5.03 8.82
N GLU A 25 3.68 -4.31 8.37
CA GLU A 25 3.16 -4.49 7.00
C GLU A 25 3.13 -3.20 6.17
N ASN A 26 2.90 -2.02 6.78
CA ASN A 26 2.89 -0.74 6.07
C ASN A 26 4.02 0.18 6.54
N ILE A 27 5.25 -0.35 6.60
CA ILE A 27 6.46 0.29 7.14
C ILE A 27 6.73 1.71 6.58
N SER A 28 6.22 2.03 5.39
CA SER A 28 6.39 3.35 4.74
C SER A 28 5.19 4.29 4.85
N ALA A 29 4.08 3.87 5.46
CA ALA A 29 2.89 4.70 5.59
C ALA A 29 3.08 5.75 6.71
N SER A 30 2.84 7.02 6.37
CA SER A 30 2.92 8.13 7.31
C SER A 30 1.56 8.70 7.69
N GLN A 31 0.50 8.31 6.97
CA GLN A 31 -0.86 8.78 7.19
C GLN A 31 -1.88 7.68 6.92
N MET A 32 -3.06 7.78 7.52
CA MET A 32 -4.22 6.96 7.17
C MET A 32 -5.35 7.85 6.66
N GLY A 33 -6.01 7.39 5.59
CA GLY A 33 -7.31 7.89 5.15
C GLY A 33 -8.47 7.12 5.81
N LEU A 34 -9.61 7.01 5.12
CA LEU A 34 -10.71 6.17 5.59
C LEU A 34 -10.40 4.71 5.26
N THR A 35 -9.89 3.98 6.25
CA THR A 35 -9.51 2.55 6.16
C THR A 35 -8.40 2.24 5.15
N PHE A 36 -7.56 3.21 4.79
CA PHE A 36 -6.42 2.99 3.89
C PHE A 36 -5.17 3.68 4.43
N PHE A 37 -4.02 3.07 4.21
CA PHE A 37 -2.72 3.66 4.47
C PHE A 37 -2.30 4.53 3.28
N ILE A 38 -1.59 5.61 3.58
CA ILE A 38 -1.07 6.56 2.60
C ILE A 38 0.43 6.70 2.84
N SER A 39 1.21 6.40 1.79
CA SER A 39 2.65 6.63 1.75
C SER A 39 3.03 7.49 0.56
N HIS A 40 4.19 8.14 0.64
CA HIS A 40 4.79 8.85 -0.48
C HIS A 40 6.16 8.24 -0.74
N VAL A 41 6.38 7.75 -1.97
CA VAL A 41 7.65 7.20 -2.41
C VAL A 41 8.05 7.96 -3.66
N ASP A 42 9.20 8.63 -3.65
CA ASP A 42 9.71 9.45 -4.76
C ASP A 42 8.67 10.44 -5.33
N GLY A 43 7.90 11.07 -4.43
CA GLY A 43 6.84 12.02 -4.79
C GLY A 43 5.53 11.38 -5.28
N MET A 44 5.50 10.06 -5.52
CA MET A 44 4.29 9.31 -5.86
C MET A 44 3.49 8.97 -4.60
N LYS A 45 2.20 9.31 -4.61
CA LYS A 45 1.24 8.91 -3.57
C LYS A 45 0.78 7.47 -3.81
N LEU A 46 1.07 6.61 -2.84
CA LEU A 46 0.59 5.22 -2.81
C LEU A 46 -0.49 5.06 -1.76
N ILE A 47 -1.55 4.36 -2.14
CA ILE A 47 -2.63 3.95 -1.23
C ILE A 47 -2.52 2.45 -0.99
N SER A 48 -2.49 2.01 0.26
CA SER A 48 -2.34 0.59 0.57
C SER A 48 -3.28 0.08 1.65
N HIS A 49 -3.45 -1.22 1.65
CA HIS A 49 -4.02 -1.97 2.76
C HIS A 49 -3.38 -3.35 2.83
N SER A 50 -3.19 -3.85 4.04
CA SER A 50 -2.70 -5.20 4.28
C SER A 50 -3.77 -6.05 4.94
N GLY A 51 -3.62 -7.36 4.85
CA GLY A 51 -4.55 -8.31 5.45
C GLY A 51 -3.81 -9.58 5.83
N SER A 52 -4.17 -10.13 6.98
CA SER A 52 -3.70 -11.45 7.39
C SER A 52 -4.81 -12.22 8.08
N GLN A 53 -4.97 -13.50 7.73
CA GLN A 53 -5.93 -14.38 8.36
C GLN A 53 -5.53 -15.84 8.20
N ASN A 54 -5.45 -16.59 9.30
CA ASN A 54 -5.19 -18.04 9.31
C ASN A 54 -3.99 -18.49 8.43
N GLY A 55 -2.89 -17.74 8.48
CA GLY A 55 -1.68 -18.04 7.69
C GLY A 55 -1.71 -17.53 6.24
N PHE A 56 -2.80 -16.89 5.80
CA PHE A 56 -2.85 -16.14 4.55
C PHE A 56 -2.42 -14.70 4.78
N LEU A 57 -1.74 -14.13 3.79
CA LEU A 57 -1.34 -12.73 3.73
C LEU A 57 -1.86 -12.10 2.44
N SER A 58 -2.19 -10.82 2.47
CA SER A 58 -2.60 -10.09 1.28
C SER A 58 -2.20 -8.63 1.36
N HIS A 59 -1.85 -8.05 0.22
CA HIS A 59 -1.59 -6.62 0.09
C HIS A 59 -2.21 -6.07 -1.17
N ILE A 60 -2.66 -4.82 -1.07
CA ILE A 60 -3.08 -4.00 -2.20
C ILE A 60 -2.31 -2.69 -2.15
N TYR A 61 -1.81 -2.27 -3.31
CA TYR A 61 -1.16 -0.99 -3.54
C TYR A 61 -1.78 -0.33 -4.77
N LEU A 62 -2.18 0.93 -4.64
CA LEU A 62 -2.73 1.73 -5.72
C LEU A 62 -1.82 2.93 -5.94
N ALA A 63 -1.54 3.24 -7.21
CA ALA A 63 -0.88 4.46 -7.66
C ALA A 63 -1.87 5.29 -8.49
N PRO A 64 -2.74 6.10 -7.84
CA PRO A 64 -3.84 6.77 -8.54
C PRO A 64 -3.38 7.73 -9.64
N SER A 65 -2.22 8.39 -9.47
CA SER A 65 -1.64 9.30 -10.46
C SER A 65 -1.23 8.59 -11.76
N GLN A 66 -0.88 7.31 -11.68
CA GLN A 66 -0.46 6.50 -12.81
C GLN A 66 -1.58 5.57 -13.32
N ASN A 67 -2.75 5.58 -12.68
CA ASN A 67 -3.85 4.66 -12.96
C ASN A 67 -3.43 3.18 -12.92
N MET A 68 -2.53 2.84 -11.99
CA MET A 68 -2.01 1.50 -11.80
C MET A 68 -2.31 0.96 -10.40
N ALA A 69 -2.36 -0.37 -10.30
CA ALA A 69 -2.59 -1.08 -9.05
C ALA A 69 -1.86 -2.42 -9.06
N TYR A 70 -1.45 -2.85 -7.88
CA TYR A 70 -0.82 -4.14 -7.64
C TYR A 70 -1.51 -4.80 -6.44
N VAL A 71 -1.83 -6.09 -6.58
CA VAL A 71 -2.46 -6.90 -5.54
C VAL A 71 -1.75 -8.23 -5.48
N ALA A 72 -1.40 -8.66 -4.27
CA ALA A 72 -0.88 -9.99 -4.02
C ALA A 72 -1.60 -10.66 -2.86
N ALA A 73 -1.71 -11.98 -2.97
CA ALA A 73 -2.25 -12.83 -1.93
C ALA A 73 -1.38 -14.09 -1.84
N TYR A 74 -1.10 -14.50 -0.62
CA TYR A 74 -0.24 -15.62 -0.30
C TYR A 74 -0.97 -16.57 0.64
N ASN A 75 -0.74 -17.86 0.45
CA ASN A 75 -1.35 -18.94 1.22
C ASN A 75 -0.44 -19.49 2.34
N THR A 76 0.65 -18.78 2.63
CA THR A 76 1.54 -19.06 3.74
C THR A 76 2.11 -17.75 4.25
N ALA A 77 2.36 -17.67 5.57
CA ALA A 77 2.78 -16.44 6.22
C ALA A 77 4.26 -16.42 6.61
N GLY A 78 4.99 -17.54 6.45
CA GLY A 78 6.39 -17.69 6.89
C GLY A 78 7.37 -16.76 6.16
N GLU A 79 8.21 -17.32 5.29
CA GLU A 79 9.19 -16.54 4.49
C GLU A 79 8.55 -15.54 3.51
N THR A 80 7.24 -15.61 3.33
CA THR A 80 6.46 -14.74 2.44
C THR A 80 6.56 -13.26 2.78
N ARG A 81 6.79 -12.89 4.03
CA ARG A 81 6.90 -11.46 4.40
C ARG A 81 8.10 -10.78 3.76
N THR A 82 9.21 -11.50 3.65
CA THR A 82 10.41 -11.02 2.95
C THR A 82 10.13 -10.85 1.48
N LEU A 83 9.56 -11.89 0.85
CA LEU A 83 9.18 -11.87 -0.57
C LEU A 83 8.21 -10.72 -0.88
N ASP A 84 7.21 -10.50 -0.01
CA ASP A 84 6.22 -9.44 -0.21
C ASP A 84 6.84 -8.04 -0.18
N ARG A 85 7.79 -7.81 0.73
CA ARG A 85 8.55 -6.55 0.78
C ARG A 85 9.39 -6.35 -0.49
N GLU A 86 10.15 -7.37 -0.88
CA GLU A 86 11.01 -7.33 -2.07
C GLU A 86 10.19 -7.14 -3.35
N LEU A 87 9.04 -7.81 -3.46
CA LEU A 87 8.14 -7.67 -4.59
C LEU A 87 7.53 -6.26 -4.63
N LYS A 88 7.10 -5.72 -3.50
CA LYS A 88 6.62 -4.32 -3.42
C LYS A 88 7.71 -3.33 -3.88
N GLU A 89 8.94 -3.47 -3.38
CA GLU A 89 10.07 -2.63 -3.78
C GLU A 89 10.32 -2.73 -5.29
N TYR A 90 10.39 -3.95 -5.82
CA TYR A 90 10.56 -4.19 -7.26
C TYR A 90 9.45 -3.54 -8.10
N ILE A 91 8.19 -3.70 -7.71
CA ILE A 91 7.04 -3.11 -8.42
C ILE A 91 7.12 -1.58 -8.40
N ILE A 92 7.47 -0.98 -7.26
CA ILE A 92 7.58 0.49 -7.15
C ILE A 92 8.70 1.00 -8.05
N GLU A 93 9.88 0.37 -8.00
CA GLU A 93 11.07 0.82 -8.71
C GLU A 93 11.00 0.57 -10.22
N ASN A 94 10.38 -0.53 -10.67
CA ASN A 94 10.48 -0.99 -12.07
C ASN A 94 9.17 -0.90 -12.84
N ILE A 95 8.02 -0.79 -12.15
CA ILE A 95 6.70 -0.72 -12.80
C ILE A 95 6.04 0.62 -12.52
N PHE A 96 5.96 1.04 -11.25
CA PHE A 96 5.38 2.33 -10.89
C PHE A 96 6.42 3.46 -11.02
N THR A 97 7.08 3.53 -12.17
CA THR A 97 8.14 4.50 -12.43
C THR A 97 7.55 5.90 -12.53
N THR A 98 8.13 6.88 -11.84
CA THR A 98 7.93 8.29 -12.18
C THR A 98 8.55 8.53 -13.56
N GLU A 99 7.78 9.00 -14.53
CA GLU A 99 8.34 9.48 -15.79
C GLU A 99 9.37 10.59 -15.48
N GLU A 100 10.57 10.49 -16.06
CA GLU A 100 11.60 11.55 -16.03
C GLU A 100 11.14 12.81 -16.78
#